data_AF-A0AAV4FAK5-F1
#
_entry.id   AF-A0AAV4FAK5-F1
#
_cell.length_a   1.000
_cell.length_b   1.000
_cell.length_c   1.000
_cell.angle_alpha   90.00
_cell.angle_beta   90.00
_cell.angle_gamma   90.00
#
_symmetry.space_group_name_H-M   'P 1'
#
loop_
_entity.id
_entity.type
_entity.pdbx_description
1 polymer ?
#
loop_
_entity_poly.entity_id
_entity_poly.type
_entity_poly.pdbx_seq_one_letter_code
_entity_poly.pdbx_strand_id
1 'polypeptide(L)'
;MLKLAKKSDEQKLTKMKELGGVKVTRDAYLNTFRGVINHKDLRGSEEEEFLECISGVRSARRIEIKRGEERIKTNTYFLTFDSPTPPSEVNAGYLPVKVRPYVPTPMRCFRCHRFGHGRDRCRRNIYLCVKCEPGHRGEECDRSHKCINCKGDHPASSKNCPKYLKEQAILRFWAHNGGTFGQARAAVVVKVAKEVRPKLYAQAVRGGPARRVTAPVTTQNKTENLPIAQNSATKKARPTNDRPKANESRKPVELQKT
;
A
#
# COMPACT_ATOMS: atom_id res chain seq x y z
N MET A 1 -0.52 19.16 2.71
CA MET A 1 -1.81 19.20 3.43
C MET A 1 -1.78 20.44 4.30
N LEU A 2 -2.57 21.45 3.95
CA LEU A 2 -2.68 22.68 4.74
C LEU A 2 -3.59 22.38 5.93
N LYS A 3 -3.06 22.48 7.15
CA LYS A 3 -3.88 22.43 8.36
C LYS A 3 -4.37 23.84 8.63
N LEU A 4 -5.67 24.04 8.62
CA LEU A 4 -6.28 25.34 8.86
C LEU A 4 -6.63 25.47 10.35
N ALA A 5 -6.24 26.58 10.95
CA ALA A 5 -6.48 26.84 12.37
C ALA A 5 -7.92 27.32 12.62
N LYS A 6 -8.57 27.95 11.63
CA LYS A 6 -9.92 28.51 11.74
C LYS A 6 -10.82 28.03 10.59
N LYS A 7 -12.08 27.72 10.89
CA LYS A 7 -13.12 27.40 9.88
C LYS A 7 -13.35 28.54 8.89
N SER A 8 -13.12 29.79 9.30
CA SER A 8 -13.19 30.96 8.41
C SER A 8 -12.19 30.88 7.26
N ASP A 9 -11.02 30.29 7.49
CA ASP A 9 -9.95 30.22 6.50
C ASP A 9 -10.23 29.14 5.46
N GLU A 10 -10.93 28.07 5.86
CA GLU A 10 -11.43 27.03 4.95
C GLU A 10 -12.41 27.59 3.91
N GLN A 11 -13.32 28.47 4.35
CA GLN A 11 -14.27 29.14 3.45
C GLN A 11 -13.56 30.08 2.47
N LYS A 12 -12.52 30.80 2.93
CA LYS A 12 -11.71 31.68 2.07
C LYS A 12 -10.91 30.88 1.04
N LEU A 13 -10.24 29.81 1.48
CA LEU A 13 -9.48 28.91 0.60
C LEU A 13 -10.36 28.18 -0.41
N THR A 14 -11.58 27.80 -0.02
CA THR A 14 -12.54 27.17 -0.92
C THR A 14 -12.98 28.10 -2.06
N LYS A 15 -13.05 29.42 -1.79
CA LYS A 15 -13.44 30.44 -2.78
C LYS A 15 -12.25 30.98 -3.60
N MET A 16 -11.02 30.71 -3.16
CA MET A 16 -9.80 31.21 -3.80
C MET A 16 -9.53 30.47 -5.12
N LYS A 17 -9.45 31.23 -6.21
CA LYS A 17 -9.16 30.70 -7.56
C LYS A 17 -7.70 30.86 -7.96
N GLU A 18 -6.97 31.75 -7.31
CA GLU A 18 -5.57 32.05 -7.57
C GLU A 18 -4.82 32.34 -6.28
N LEU A 19 -3.58 31.85 -6.19
CA LEU A 19 -2.67 32.10 -5.09
C LEU A 19 -1.31 32.46 -5.69
N GLY A 20 -0.91 33.73 -5.57
CA GLY A 20 0.38 34.21 -6.10
C GLY A 20 0.54 34.01 -7.62
N GLY A 21 -0.53 34.24 -8.39
CA GLY A 21 -0.53 34.03 -9.86
C GLY A 21 -0.65 32.58 -10.30
N VAL A 22 -0.72 31.61 -9.37
CA VAL A 22 -0.96 30.20 -9.67
C VAL A 22 -2.44 29.89 -9.50
N LYS A 23 -3.07 29.32 -10.54
CA LYS A 23 -4.46 28.86 -10.49
C LYS A 23 -4.61 27.74 -9.47
N VAL A 24 -5.49 27.94 -8.49
CA VAL A 24 -5.78 26.95 -7.45
C VAL A 24 -7.02 26.17 -7.87
N THR A 25 -6.90 24.84 -7.89
CA THR A 25 -8.03 23.93 -8.08
C THR A 25 -8.17 23.01 -6.89
N ARG A 26 -9.41 22.65 -6.55
CA ARG A 26 -9.65 21.60 -5.56
C ARG A 26 -9.13 20.28 -6.09
N ASP A 27 -8.27 19.64 -5.31
CA ASP A 27 -7.82 18.29 -5.61
C ASP A 27 -9.01 17.33 -5.48
N ALA A 28 -9.28 16.60 -6.56
CA ALA A 28 -10.44 15.70 -6.65
C ALA A 28 -10.31 14.43 -5.79
N TYR A 29 -9.11 14.11 -5.30
CA TYR A 29 -8.81 12.84 -4.61
C TYR A 29 -8.38 13.02 -3.16
N LEU A 30 -7.66 14.09 -2.82
CA LEU A 30 -7.14 14.33 -1.47
C LEU A 30 -8.17 14.93 -0.51
N ASN A 31 -9.26 15.48 -1.06
CA ASN A 31 -10.35 16.10 -0.29
C ASN A 31 -11.62 15.25 -0.26
N THR A 32 -11.53 13.98 -0.65
CA THR A 32 -12.67 13.07 -0.67
C THR A 32 -12.48 11.93 0.32
N PHE A 33 -13.58 11.53 0.95
CA PHE A 33 -13.64 10.36 1.80
C PHE A 33 -14.53 9.31 1.14
N ARG A 34 -14.15 8.03 1.25
CA ARG A 34 -14.91 6.93 0.67
C ARG A 34 -15.37 6.01 1.78
N GLY A 35 -16.68 5.81 1.87
CA GLY A 35 -17.34 5.01 2.89
C GLY A 35 -18.20 3.91 2.29
N VAL A 36 -18.55 2.95 3.12
CA VAL A 36 -19.51 1.88 2.81
C VAL A 36 -20.57 1.88 3.89
N ILE A 37 -21.83 1.86 3.47
CA ILE A 37 -22.99 1.65 4.34
C ILE A 37 -23.69 0.36 3.94
N ASN A 38 -24.31 -0.31 4.90
CA ASN A 38 -25.15 -1.48 4.65
C ASN A 38 -26.28 -1.47 5.67
N HIS A 39 -27.52 -1.52 5.20
CA HIS A 39 -28.68 -1.61 6.07
C HIS A 39 -29.84 -2.31 5.35
N LYS A 40 -30.60 -3.15 6.06
CA LYS A 40 -31.69 -3.97 5.50
C LYS A 40 -32.78 -3.15 4.79
N ASP A 41 -33.06 -1.95 5.30
CA ASP A 41 -34.11 -1.06 4.80
C ASP A 41 -33.67 -0.22 3.61
N LEU A 42 -32.40 -0.34 3.19
CA LEU A 42 -31.90 0.23 1.93
C LEU A 42 -32.16 -0.71 0.74
N ARG A 43 -33.19 -1.54 0.80
CA ARG A 43 -33.57 -2.47 -0.26
C ARG A 43 -34.48 -1.75 -1.26
N GLY A 44 -34.28 -1.98 -2.55
CA GLY A 44 -35.20 -1.51 -3.59
C GLY A 44 -35.06 -0.05 -4.02
N SER A 45 -34.38 0.82 -3.26
CA SER A 45 -34.13 2.21 -3.68
C SER A 45 -33.22 2.27 -4.92
N GLU A 46 -33.50 3.17 -5.85
CA GLU A 46 -32.57 3.46 -6.95
C GLU A 46 -31.44 4.40 -6.50
N GLU A 47 -30.32 4.42 -7.24
CA GLU A 47 -29.12 5.15 -6.81
C GLU A 47 -29.32 6.68 -6.79
N GLU A 48 -30.10 7.19 -7.74
CA GLU A 48 -30.41 8.61 -7.90
C GLU A 48 -31.29 9.11 -6.75
N GLU A 49 -32.43 8.45 -6.51
CA GLU A 49 -33.33 8.75 -5.39
C GLU A 49 -32.60 8.66 -4.05
N PHE A 50 -31.71 7.67 -3.90
CA PHE A 50 -30.92 7.51 -2.69
C PHE A 50 -29.94 8.67 -2.49
N LEU A 51 -29.32 9.17 -3.57
CA LEU A 51 -28.37 10.28 -3.52
C LEU A 51 -29.06 11.61 -3.16
N GLU A 52 -30.29 11.83 -3.63
CA GLU A 52 -31.09 13.01 -3.27
C GLU A 52 -31.48 13.01 -1.78
N CYS A 53 -31.71 11.82 -1.21
CA CYS A 53 -32.12 11.66 0.19
C CYS A 53 -30.96 11.72 1.20
N ILE A 54 -29.71 11.85 0.76
CA ILE A 54 -28.52 11.81 1.64
C ILE A 54 -27.65 13.06 1.46
N SER A 55 -27.56 13.87 2.50
CA SER A 55 -26.78 15.11 2.47
C SER A 55 -25.26 14.85 2.60
N GLY A 56 -24.47 15.67 1.92
CA GLY A 56 -23.00 15.64 2.02
C GLY A 56 -22.31 14.50 1.24
N VAL A 57 -23.06 13.75 0.44
CA VAL A 57 -22.52 12.69 -0.45
C VAL A 57 -22.45 13.23 -1.88
N ARG A 58 -21.31 13.06 -2.53
CA ARG A 58 -21.08 13.41 -3.94
C ARG A 58 -21.54 12.30 -4.88
N SER A 59 -21.31 11.05 -4.50
CA SER A 59 -21.78 9.91 -5.27
C SER A 59 -22.12 8.74 -4.37
N ALA A 60 -23.23 8.08 -4.70
CA ALA A 60 -23.64 6.83 -4.11
C ALA A 60 -23.74 5.79 -5.22
N ARG A 61 -23.18 4.61 -4.98
CA ARG A 61 -23.25 3.48 -5.91
C ARG A 61 -23.60 2.22 -5.15
N ARG A 62 -24.63 1.49 -5.57
CA ARG A 62 -24.99 0.23 -4.97
C ARG A 62 -24.02 -0.86 -5.40
N ILE A 63 -23.68 -1.74 -4.47
CA ILE A 63 -22.85 -2.90 -4.77
C ILE A 63 -23.73 -4.01 -5.33
N GLU A 64 -23.36 -4.50 -6.50
CA GLU A 64 -23.95 -5.68 -7.11
C GLU A 64 -23.07 -6.89 -6.85
N ILE A 65 -23.69 -8.04 -6.60
CA ILE A 65 -23.02 -9.33 -6.55
C ILE A 65 -23.54 -10.21 -7.67
N LYS A 66 -22.65 -11.00 -8.28
CA LYS A 66 -23.02 -12.03 -9.23
C LYS A 66 -23.31 -13.34 -8.48
N ARG A 67 -24.50 -13.90 -8.61
CA ARG A 67 -24.85 -15.24 -8.12
C ARG A 67 -25.36 -16.06 -9.30
N GLY A 68 -24.56 -17.03 -9.75
CA GLY A 68 -24.83 -17.72 -11.01
C GLY A 68 -24.73 -16.74 -12.19
N GLU A 69 -25.77 -16.70 -13.01
CA GLU A 69 -25.84 -15.80 -14.18
C GLU A 69 -26.42 -14.42 -13.84
N GLU A 70 -27.11 -14.29 -12.70
CA GLU A 70 -27.81 -13.08 -12.31
C GLU A 70 -26.92 -12.07 -11.57
N ARG A 71 -27.19 -10.79 -11.81
CA ARG A 71 -26.64 -9.68 -11.01
C ARG A 71 -27.67 -9.22 -9.99
N ILE A 72 -27.33 -9.34 -8.73
CA ILE A 72 -28.22 -9.02 -7.63
C ILE A 72 -27.72 -7.74 -6.96
N LYS A 73 -28.57 -6.70 -7.00
CA LYS A 73 -28.41 -5.46 -6.24
C LYS A 73 -28.43 -5.78 -4.73
N THR A 74 -27.36 -5.44 -4.01
CA THR A 74 -27.30 -5.65 -2.55
C THR A 74 -27.77 -4.43 -1.77
N ASN A 75 -28.00 -4.61 -0.47
CA ASN A 75 -28.31 -3.51 0.46
C ASN A 75 -27.07 -2.67 0.87
N THR A 76 -25.97 -2.78 0.11
CA THR A 76 -24.70 -2.11 0.42
C THR A 76 -24.46 -0.98 -0.57
N TYR A 77 -24.21 0.22 -0.05
CA TYR A 77 -23.82 1.37 -0.87
C TYR A 77 -22.39 1.78 -0.62
N PHE A 78 -21.72 2.11 -1.72
CA PHE A 78 -20.43 2.74 -1.78
C PHE A 78 -20.63 4.26 -1.90
N LEU A 79 -20.20 5.01 -0.90
CA LEU A 79 -20.38 6.46 -0.83
C LEU A 79 -19.06 7.19 -1.05
N THR A 80 -19.10 8.30 -1.77
CA THR A 80 -18.01 9.26 -1.89
C THR A 80 -18.48 10.59 -1.34
N PHE A 81 -17.75 11.14 -0.38
CA PHE A 81 -18.04 12.41 0.28
C PHE A 81 -17.04 13.47 -0.20
N ASP A 82 -17.48 14.72 -0.34
CA ASP A 82 -16.60 15.89 -0.59
C ASP A 82 -16.05 16.47 0.72
N SER A 83 -15.67 15.59 1.65
CA SER A 83 -15.03 15.93 2.91
C SER A 83 -13.80 15.03 3.11
N PRO A 84 -12.67 15.57 3.61
CA PRO A 84 -11.52 14.75 3.98
C PRO A 84 -11.74 13.96 5.27
N THR A 85 -12.80 14.28 6.03
CA THR A 85 -13.10 13.63 7.31
C THR A 85 -14.33 12.74 7.18
N PRO A 86 -14.26 11.49 7.68
CA PRO A 86 -15.38 10.57 7.62
C PRO A 86 -16.49 10.99 8.60
N PRO A 87 -17.74 11.15 8.15
CA PRO A 87 -18.86 11.11 9.09
C PRO A 87 -18.96 9.71 9.68
N SER A 88 -19.24 9.58 10.97
CA SER A 88 -19.48 8.28 11.61
C SER A 88 -20.81 7.67 11.18
N GLU A 89 -21.79 8.52 10.89
CA GLU A 89 -23.16 8.18 10.52
C GLU A 89 -23.68 9.14 9.46
N VAL A 90 -24.63 8.67 8.66
CA VAL A 90 -25.35 9.45 7.65
C VAL A 90 -26.83 9.13 7.75
N ASN A 91 -27.67 10.12 7.46
CA ASN A 91 -29.10 9.90 7.37
C ASN A 91 -29.45 9.55 5.92
N ALA A 92 -29.91 8.34 5.70
CA ALA A 92 -30.55 7.91 4.46
C ALA A 92 -32.05 8.20 4.59
N GLY A 93 -32.49 9.39 4.16
CA GLY A 93 -33.81 9.91 4.52
C GLY A 93 -33.92 10.09 6.04
N TYR A 94 -34.82 9.34 6.68
CA TYR A 94 -35.02 9.37 8.15
C TYR A 94 -34.22 8.31 8.91
N LEU A 95 -33.48 7.46 8.19
CA LEU A 95 -32.77 6.33 8.77
C LEU A 95 -31.30 6.69 9.05
N PRO A 96 -30.86 6.73 10.32
CA PRO A 96 -29.44 6.88 10.64
C PRO A 96 -28.69 5.57 10.35
N VAL A 97 -27.65 5.64 9.51
CA VAL A 97 -26.84 4.50 9.11
C VAL A 97 -25.35 4.77 9.35
N LYS A 98 -24.69 3.82 10.01
CA LYS A 98 -23.25 3.88 10.28
C LYS A 98 -22.42 3.77 9.00
N VAL A 99 -21.50 4.72 8.81
CA VAL A 99 -20.53 4.70 7.71
C VAL A 99 -19.27 3.96 8.14
N ARG A 100 -18.88 2.96 7.36
CA ARG A 100 -17.60 2.26 7.54
C ARG A 100 -16.60 2.78 6.51
N PRO A 101 -15.38 3.18 6.91
CA PRO A 101 -14.35 3.54 5.94
C PRO A 101 -14.08 2.44 4.93
N TYR A 102 -14.05 2.82 3.65
CA TYR A 102 -13.68 1.90 2.59
C TYR A 102 -12.18 1.66 2.61
N VAL A 103 -11.78 0.43 2.92
CA VAL A 103 -10.38 -0.01 2.83
C VAL A 103 -10.18 -0.73 1.50
N PRO A 104 -9.53 -0.11 0.49
CA PRO A 104 -9.23 -0.78 -0.75
C PRO A 104 -8.22 -1.91 -0.56
N THR A 105 -8.19 -2.84 -1.51
CA THR A 105 -7.10 -3.82 -1.60
C THR A 105 -5.83 -3.14 -2.15
N PRO A 106 -4.62 -3.62 -1.79
CA PRO A 106 -3.39 -3.01 -2.24
C PRO A 106 -3.24 -3.13 -3.75
N MET A 107 -3.05 -1.99 -4.41
CA MET A 107 -2.90 -1.95 -5.87
C MET A 107 -1.62 -2.69 -6.27
N ARG A 108 -1.81 -3.80 -6.98
CA ARG A 108 -0.73 -4.62 -7.55
C ARG A 108 -0.69 -4.40 -9.06
N CYS A 109 0.50 -4.13 -9.59
CA CYS A 109 0.69 -4.05 -11.03
C CYS A 109 0.44 -5.43 -11.66
N PHE A 110 -0.48 -5.54 -12.61
CA PHE A 110 -0.72 -6.80 -13.32
C PHE A 110 0.40 -7.18 -14.31
N ARG A 111 1.31 -6.24 -14.62
CA ARG A 111 2.49 -6.51 -15.45
C ARG A 111 3.68 -7.01 -14.63
N CYS A 112 3.98 -6.38 -13.50
CA CYS A 112 5.19 -6.71 -12.73
C CYS A 112 4.97 -7.20 -11.30
N HIS A 113 3.72 -7.27 -10.87
CA HIS A 113 3.27 -7.78 -9.57
C HIS A 113 3.83 -7.07 -8.32
N ARG A 114 4.50 -5.93 -8.50
CA ARG A 114 4.87 -5.03 -7.40
C ARG A 114 3.69 -4.15 -7.00
N PHE A 115 3.66 -3.77 -5.73
CA PHE A 115 2.66 -2.85 -5.20
C PHE A 115 2.95 -1.38 -5.56
N GLY A 116 1.91 -0.55 -5.57
CA GLY A 116 2.01 0.91 -5.63
C GLY A 116 1.84 1.54 -7.01
N HIS A 117 1.64 0.75 -8.07
CA HIS A 117 1.28 1.27 -9.39
C HIS A 117 0.43 0.27 -10.18
N GLY A 118 -0.39 0.80 -11.09
CA GLY A 118 -1.16 0.02 -12.05
C GLY A 118 -0.32 -0.45 -13.25
N ARG A 119 -0.96 -1.12 -14.20
CA ARG A 119 -0.32 -1.57 -15.45
C ARG A 119 0.18 -0.39 -16.29
N ASP A 120 -0.62 0.66 -16.41
CA ASP A 120 -0.40 1.73 -17.38
C ASP A 120 0.74 2.68 -16.97
N ARG A 121 1.08 2.70 -15.67
CA ARG A 121 2.24 3.43 -15.13
C ARG A 121 3.45 2.53 -14.88
N CYS A 122 3.43 1.30 -15.38
CA CYS A 122 4.53 0.36 -15.21
C CYS A 122 5.65 0.68 -16.18
N ARG A 123 6.85 0.91 -15.65
CA ARG A 123 8.07 1.13 -16.45
C ARG A 123 8.68 -0.14 -17.03
N ARG A 124 8.17 -1.32 -16.66
CA ARG A 124 8.61 -2.60 -17.26
C ARG A 124 7.84 -2.83 -18.56
N ASN A 125 8.53 -3.34 -19.56
CA ASN A 125 7.92 -3.72 -20.84
C ASN A 125 7.50 -5.20 -20.87
N ILE A 126 7.96 -6.00 -19.91
CA ILE A 126 7.74 -7.45 -19.86
C ILE A 126 6.71 -7.81 -18.78
N TYR A 127 5.81 -8.73 -19.10
CA TYR A 127 4.91 -9.36 -18.13
C TYR A 127 5.69 -10.40 -17.33
N LEU A 128 5.70 -10.23 -16.01
CA LEU A 128 6.29 -11.19 -15.09
C LEU A 128 5.26 -12.25 -14.73
N CYS A 129 5.74 -13.43 -14.33
CA CYS A 129 4.88 -14.47 -13.81
C CYS A 129 4.41 -14.12 -12.38
N VAL A 130 3.13 -14.39 -12.07
CA VAL A 130 2.58 -14.21 -10.71
C VAL A 130 3.14 -15.24 -9.74
N LYS A 131 3.40 -16.46 -10.25
CA LYS A 131 3.78 -17.62 -9.45
C LYS A 131 5.25 -17.57 -9.02
N CYS A 132 6.17 -17.19 -9.92
CA CYS A 132 7.60 -17.29 -9.66
C CYS A 132 8.41 -16.08 -10.16
N GLU A 133 9.73 -16.25 -10.22
CA GLU A 133 10.69 -15.22 -10.60
C GLU A 133 10.63 -14.79 -12.09
N PRO A 134 11.24 -13.64 -12.43
CA PRO A 134 11.24 -13.08 -13.78
C PRO A 134 11.75 -14.07 -14.85
N GLY A 135 11.32 -13.88 -16.11
CA GLY A 135 11.89 -14.59 -17.27
C GLY A 135 10.89 -15.35 -18.15
N HIS A 136 9.58 -15.30 -17.87
CA HIS A 136 8.54 -15.83 -18.75
C HIS A 136 7.17 -15.24 -18.39
N ARG A 137 6.18 -15.47 -19.26
CA ARG A 137 4.76 -15.16 -19.03
C ARG A 137 4.11 -16.29 -18.24
N GLY A 138 3.27 -15.96 -17.26
CA GLY A 138 2.76 -16.94 -16.28
C GLY A 138 1.67 -17.91 -16.75
N GLU A 139 1.38 -17.98 -18.05
CA GLU A 139 0.35 -18.86 -18.62
C GLU A 139 0.78 -20.34 -18.55
N GLU A 140 2.06 -20.62 -18.80
CA GLU A 140 2.68 -21.96 -18.71
C GLU A 140 3.84 -21.91 -17.71
N CYS A 141 3.52 -21.91 -16.42
CA CYS A 141 4.51 -21.85 -15.35
C CYS A 141 4.38 -23.05 -14.44
N ASP A 142 5.33 -23.98 -14.59
CA ASP A 142 5.47 -25.17 -13.73
C ASP A 142 6.49 -24.98 -12.59
N ARG A 143 7.14 -23.81 -12.55
CA ARG A 143 8.09 -23.49 -11.48
C ARG A 143 7.39 -23.32 -10.13
N SER A 144 8.11 -23.68 -9.07
CA SER A 144 7.66 -23.49 -7.69
C SER A 144 7.36 -22.02 -7.39
N HIS A 145 6.47 -21.82 -6.43
CA HIS A 145 6.04 -20.48 -6.04
C HIS A 145 7.17 -19.70 -5.40
N LYS A 146 7.42 -18.48 -5.87
CA LYS A 146 8.38 -17.55 -5.29
C LYS A 146 7.92 -16.12 -5.46
N CYS A 147 7.55 -15.48 -4.35
CA CYS A 147 6.96 -14.16 -4.37
C CYS A 147 7.98 -13.07 -4.74
N ILE A 148 7.69 -12.25 -5.77
CA ILE A 148 8.56 -11.12 -6.14
C ILE A 148 8.71 -10.04 -5.05
N ASN A 149 7.75 -9.94 -4.13
CA ASN A 149 7.70 -8.86 -3.13
C ASN A 149 8.43 -9.22 -1.83
N CYS A 150 8.27 -10.45 -1.33
CA CYS A 150 8.88 -10.91 -0.08
C CYS A 150 9.86 -12.09 -0.24
N LYS A 151 9.97 -12.68 -1.43
CA LYS A 151 10.79 -13.87 -1.74
C LYS A 151 10.37 -15.16 -1.02
N GLY A 152 9.15 -15.22 -0.47
CA GLY A 152 8.62 -16.44 0.18
C GLY A 152 7.90 -17.39 -0.79
N ASP A 153 7.58 -18.59 -0.29
CA ASP A 153 7.03 -19.72 -1.05
C ASP A 153 5.52 -19.61 -1.29
N HIS A 154 5.13 -18.54 -1.99
CA HIS A 154 3.74 -18.29 -2.38
C HIS A 154 3.71 -17.37 -3.61
N PRO A 155 2.61 -17.36 -4.40
CA PRO A 155 2.48 -16.43 -5.51
C PRO A 155 2.43 -14.97 -5.04
N ALA A 156 2.77 -14.04 -5.92
CA ALA A 156 2.72 -12.60 -5.65
C ALA A 156 1.29 -12.06 -5.40
N SER A 157 0.26 -12.84 -5.70
CA SER A 157 -1.16 -12.56 -5.41
C SER A 157 -1.60 -12.95 -3.99
N SER A 158 -0.77 -13.67 -3.23
CA SER A 158 -1.13 -14.17 -1.90
C SER A 158 -1.42 -13.04 -0.91
N LYS A 159 -2.56 -13.13 -0.21
CA LYS A 159 -2.96 -12.22 0.87
C LYS A 159 -2.16 -12.43 2.16
N ASN A 160 -1.48 -13.57 2.29
CA ASN A 160 -0.63 -13.89 3.43
C ASN A 160 0.80 -13.34 3.27
N CYS A 161 1.11 -12.71 2.14
CA CYS A 161 2.41 -12.09 1.90
C CYS A 161 2.70 -10.98 2.94
N PRO A 162 3.85 -10.98 3.64
CA PRO A 162 4.19 -9.92 4.59
C PRO A 162 4.17 -8.51 3.99
N LYS A 163 4.54 -8.36 2.71
CA LYS A 163 4.46 -7.08 2.00
C LYS A 163 3.02 -6.68 1.69
N TYR A 164 2.16 -7.63 1.36
CA TYR A 164 0.73 -7.37 1.17
C TYR A 164 0.10 -6.88 2.48
N LEU A 165 0.36 -7.58 3.59
CA LEU A 165 -0.17 -7.22 4.91
C LEU A 165 0.30 -5.82 5.33
N LYS A 166 1.56 -5.46 5.05
CA LYS A 166 2.08 -4.12 5.30
C LYS A 166 1.34 -3.05 4.48
N GLU A 167 1.19 -3.23 3.17
CA GLU A 167 0.46 -2.25 2.34
C GLU A 167 -1.03 -2.19 2.73
N GLN A 168 -1.64 -3.32 3.11
CA GLN A 168 -3.01 -3.35 3.62
C GLN A 168 -3.15 -2.58 4.94
N ALA A 169 -2.18 -2.68 5.85
CA ALA A 169 -2.15 -1.91 7.09
C ALA A 169 -2.05 -0.39 6.83
N ILE A 170 -1.25 0.02 5.84
CA ILE A 170 -1.14 1.43 5.41
C ILE A 170 -2.47 1.93 4.86
N LEU A 171 -3.12 1.16 3.98
CA LEU A 171 -4.42 1.52 3.42
C LEU A 171 -5.53 1.57 4.47
N ARG A 172 -5.54 0.64 5.43
CA ARG A 172 -6.44 0.68 6.59
C ARG A 172 -6.22 1.97 7.38
N PHE A 173 -4.98 2.27 7.76
CA PHE A 173 -4.69 3.49 8.51
C PHE A 173 -5.14 4.74 7.74
N TRP A 174 -4.82 4.81 6.46
CA TRP A 174 -5.21 5.92 5.60
C TRP A 174 -6.74 6.08 5.50
N ALA A 175 -7.47 5.00 5.27
CA ALA A 175 -8.94 5.03 5.18
C ALA A 175 -9.58 5.51 6.49
N HIS A 176 -9.03 5.14 7.65
CA HIS A 176 -9.58 5.54 8.95
C HIS A 176 -9.19 6.95 9.40
N ASN A 177 -8.02 7.47 8.98
CA ASN A 177 -7.46 8.72 9.52
C ASN A 177 -7.39 9.85 8.48
N GLY A 178 -7.69 9.57 7.21
CA GLY A 178 -7.45 10.49 6.11
C GLY A 178 -5.96 10.77 5.89
N GLY A 179 -5.64 11.93 5.32
CA GLY A 179 -4.27 12.32 5.07
C GLY A 179 -3.74 11.94 3.70
N THR A 180 -2.45 12.19 3.49
CA THR A 180 -1.72 11.66 2.33
C THR A 180 -1.28 10.23 2.57
N PHE A 181 -1.13 9.45 1.50
CA PHE A 181 -0.62 8.08 1.61
C PHE A 181 0.79 8.00 2.25
N GLY A 182 1.63 9.02 2.02
CA GLY A 182 2.96 9.12 2.64
C GLY A 182 2.90 9.26 4.16
N GLN A 183 1.98 10.07 4.68
CA GLN A 183 1.73 10.20 6.13
C GLN A 183 1.25 8.89 6.74
N ALA A 184 0.32 8.20 6.08
CA ALA A 184 -0.17 6.90 6.54
C ALA A 184 0.96 5.85 6.60
N ARG A 185 1.81 5.82 5.57
CA ARG A 185 2.98 4.92 5.53
C ARG A 185 3.94 5.21 6.68
N ALA A 186 4.25 6.47 6.95
CA ALA A 186 5.11 6.86 8.06
C ALA A 186 4.50 6.44 9.41
N ALA A 187 3.20 6.68 9.61
CA ALA A 187 2.52 6.33 10.86
C ALA A 187 2.54 4.82 11.15
N VAL A 188 2.31 3.97 10.14
CA VAL A 188 2.38 2.51 10.30
C VAL A 188 3.80 2.05 10.62
N VAL A 189 4.83 2.62 9.97
CA VAL A 189 6.23 2.30 10.29
C VAL A 189 6.57 2.64 11.73
N VAL A 190 6.14 3.82 12.22
CA VAL A 190 6.36 4.22 13.62
C VAL A 190 5.63 3.29 14.59
N LYS A 191 4.38 2.90 14.32
CA LYS A 191 3.64 1.95 15.17
C LYS A 191 4.35 0.61 15.28
N VAL A 192 4.76 0.03 14.14
CA VAL A 192 5.50 -1.23 14.10
C VAL A 192 6.84 -1.11 14.85
N ALA A 193 7.56 0.01 14.70
CA ALA A 193 8.82 0.23 15.44
C ALA A 193 8.62 0.38 16.95
N LYS A 194 7.45 0.86 17.40
CA LYS A 194 7.12 0.94 18.83
C LYS A 194 6.74 -0.42 19.42
N GLU A 195 6.08 -1.28 18.65
CA GLU A 195 5.72 -2.65 19.05
C GLU A 195 6.96 -3.55 19.07
N VAL A 196 7.79 -3.45 18.03
CA VAL A 196 9.12 -4.06 17.98
C VAL A 196 10.09 -3.12 18.68
N ARG A 197 9.92 -2.88 19.99
CA ARG A 197 10.92 -2.11 20.76
C ARG A 197 12.28 -2.80 20.56
N PRO A 198 13.24 -2.22 19.81
CA PRO A 198 14.57 -2.80 19.80
C PRO A 198 15.10 -2.70 21.23
N LYS A 199 15.74 -3.77 21.74
CA LYS A 199 16.44 -3.70 23.01
C LYS A 199 17.38 -2.49 22.95
N LEU A 200 17.24 -1.59 23.91
CA LEU A 200 18.17 -0.47 24.04
C LEU A 200 19.58 -1.03 24.19
N TYR A 201 20.59 -0.33 23.69
CA TYR A 201 21.99 -0.73 23.85
C TYR A 201 22.30 -1.08 25.32
N ALA A 202 21.87 -0.24 26.26
CA ALA A 202 21.99 -0.47 27.71
C ALA A 202 21.26 -1.73 28.24
N GLN A 203 20.28 -2.29 27.52
CA GLN A 203 19.66 -3.58 27.85
C GLN A 203 20.42 -4.77 27.25
N ALA A 204 21.09 -4.58 26.11
CA ALA A 204 21.92 -5.61 25.50
C ALA A 204 23.19 -5.89 26.32
N VAL A 205 23.79 -4.86 26.94
CA VAL A 205 25.01 -5.00 27.75
C VAL A 205 24.74 -5.59 29.16
N ARG A 206 23.49 -5.55 29.65
CA ARG A 206 23.12 -6.13 30.96
C ARG A 206 23.08 -7.65 30.96
N GLY A 207 22.94 -8.29 29.80
CA GLY A 207 23.24 -9.70 29.65
C GLY A 207 24.74 -9.83 29.45
N GLY A 208 25.48 -9.99 30.55
CA GLY A 208 26.93 -10.28 30.47
C GLY A 208 27.22 -11.42 29.50
N PRO A 209 28.49 -11.58 29.05
CA PRO A 209 28.84 -12.61 28.08
C PRO A 209 28.30 -13.97 28.55
N ALA A 210 27.64 -14.69 27.64
CA ALA A 210 27.09 -16.01 27.93
C ALA A 210 28.18 -16.84 28.61
N ARG A 211 27.92 -17.26 29.85
CA ARG A 211 28.82 -18.10 30.63
C ARG A 211 29.09 -19.34 29.78
N ARG A 212 30.32 -19.53 29.30
CA ARG A 212 30.72 -20.76 28.61
C ARG A 212 30.43 -21.91 29.55
N VAL A 213 29.42 -22.70 29.25
CA VAL A 213 29.26 -24.03 29.85
C VAL A 213 30.37 -24.87 29.23
N THR A 214 31.43 -25.11 30.00
CA THR A 214 32.43 -26.11 29.66
C THR A 214 31.74 -27.46 29.67
N ALA A 215 31.57 -28.07 28.49
CA ALA A 215 31.19 -29.47 28.42
C ALA A 215 32.32 -30.33 29.04
N PRO A 216 31.99 -31.38 29.81
CA PRO A 216 33.01 -32.31 30.28
C PRO A 216 33.67 -33.01 29.10
N VAL A 217 35.01 -33.02 29.13
CA VAL A 217 35.88 -33.68 28.15
C VAL A 217 35.76 -35.18 28.37
N THR A 218 35.20 -35.89 27.39
CA THR A 218 35.36 -37.35 27.28
C THR A 218 36.51 -37.59 26.29
N THR A 219 37.63 -38.08 26.82
CA THR A 219 38.81 -38.50 26.07
C THR A 219 38.52 -39.76 25.28
N GLN A 220 38.67 -39.72 23.95
CA GLN A 220 39.14 -40.87 23.17
C GLN A 220 40.10 -40.40 22.08
N ASN A 221 41.33 -40.88 22.19
CA ASN A 221 42.43 -40.67 21.27
C ASN A 221 42.11 -41.32 19.91
N LYS A 222 42.31 -40.59 18.82
CA LYS A 222 42.74 -41.18 17.56
C LYS A 222 43.55 -40.15 16.75
N THR A 223 44.85 -40.36 16.77
CA THR A 223 45.83 -39.82 15.83
C THR A 223 45.45 -40.18 14.40
N GLU A 224 45.48 -39.21 13.49
CA GLU A 224 46.29 -39.23 12.27
C GLU A 224 46.11 -37.95 11.44
N ASN A 225 47.16 -37.62 10.69
CA ASN A 225 47.58 -36.28 10.30
C ASN A 225 46.77 -35.64 9.15
N LEU A 226 46.68 -34.30 9.22
CA LEU A 226 46.40 -33.40 8.11
C LEU A 226 47.69 -33.13 7.32
N PRO A 227 47.62 -32.82 6.02
CA PRO A 227 48.50 -31.81 5.46
C PRO A 227 47.76 -30.53 5.11
N ILE A 228 48.47 -29.46 5.41
CA ILE A 228 48.14 -28.05 5.39
C ILE A 228 48.06 -27.53 3.95
N ALA A 229 47.01 -26.79 3.61
CA ALA A 229 46.99 -25.90 2.46
C ALA A 229 46.86 -24.45 2.93
N GLN A 230 47.90 -23.67 2.61
CA GLN A 230 48.10 -22.28 2.98
C GLN A 230 47.17 -21.36 2.16
N ASN A 231 46.32 -20.57 2.82
CA ASN A 231 45.60 -19.47 2.17
C ASN A 231 46.33 -18.15 2.45
N SER A 232 47.08 -17.69 1.44
CA SER A 232 47.66 -16.35 1.36
C SER A 232 46.59 -15.30 1.11
N ALA A 233 46.58 -14.28 1.96
CA ALA A 233 45.77 -13.08 1.83
C ALA A 233 46.05 -12.35 0.51
N THR A 234 44.99 -12.01 -0.23
CA THR A 234 45.05 -10.96 -1.25
C THR A 234 44.02 -9.87 -0.93
N LYS A 235 44.54 -8.72 -0.52
CA LYS A 235 43.84 -7.43 -0.52
C LYS A 235 43.42 -7.13 -1.96
N LYS A 236 42.14 -6.88 -2.21
CA LYS A 236 41.71 -6.17 -3.44
C LYS A 236 40.86 -4.96 -3.09
N ALA A 237 41.28 -3.86 -3.70
CA ALA A 237 40.91 -2.49 -3.47
C ALA A 237 39.46 -2.16 -3.92
N ARG A 238 38.95 -1.10 -3.32
CA ARG A 238 37.71 -0.39 -3.64
C ARG A 238 37.91 0.45 -4.93
N PRO A 239 37.07 0.33 -5.96
CA PRO A 239 36.99 1.34 -7.00
C PRO A 239 35.94 2.40 -6.62
N THR A 240 36.37 3.65 -6.70
CA THR A 240 35.58 4.89 -6.58
C THR A 240 35.10 5.35 -7.96
N ASN A 241 33.90 5.96 -7.97
CA ASN A 241 33.39 6.97 -8.93
C ASN A 241 33.24 6.52 -10.40
N ASP A 242 32.37 7.03 -11.27
CA ASP A 242 31.73 8.34 -11.38
C ASP A 242 30.41 8.25 -12.16
N ARG A 243 29.58 9.28 -11.97
CA ARG A 243 28.30 9.51 -12.64
C ARG A 243 28.51 10.42 -13.86
N PRO A 244 28.01 10.09 -15.06
CA PRO A 244 27.92 11.09 -16.13
C PRO A 244 26.60 11.88 -16.05
N LYS A 245 26.69 13.20 -16.16
CA LYS A 245 25.61 14.13 -16.56
C LYS A 245 25.79 14.48 -18.04
N ALA A 246 24.67 14.65 -18.76
CA ALA A 246 24.42 15.43 -19.99
C ALA A 246 23.33 14.70 -20.83
N ASN A 247 22.42 15.30 -21.59
CA ASN A 247 21.92 16.67 -21.74
C ASN A 247 20.55 16.59 -22.48
N GLU A 248 19.84 17.71 -22.49
CA GLU A 248 18.57 18.12 -23.09
C GLU A 248 18.10 17.65 -24.49
N SER A 249 16.77 17.77 -24.63
CA SER A 249 15.96 18.14 -25.83
C SER A 249 15.55 17.07 -26.85
N ARG A 250 14.23 16.79 -26.91
CA ARG A 250 13.39 16.89 -28.13
C ARG A 250 11.88 16.77 -27.84
N LYS A 251 11.11 17.51 -28.64
CA LYS A 251 9.72 18.00 -28.59
C LYS A 251 8.61 16.93 -28.74
N PRO A 252 7.32 17.26 -28.52
CA PRO A 252 6.20 16.31 -28.49
C PRO A 252 5.67 15.95 -29.89
N VAL A 253 5.15 14.72 -30.02
CA VAL A 253 4.52 14.16 -31.23
C VAL A 253 2.99 14.35 -31.15
N GLU A 254 2.41 14.85 -32.24
CA GLU A 254 0.98 15.12 -32.46
C GLU A 254 0.10 13.86 -32.50
N LEU A 255 -1.16 14.05 -32.09
CA LEU A 255 -2.28 13.15 -32.34
C LEU A 255 -2.61 13.10 -33.83
N GLN A 256 -2.76 11.90 -34.39
CA GLN A 256 -3.58 11.69 -35.59
C GLN A 256 -4.86 10.96 -35.20
N LYS A 257 -5.97 11.54 -35.67
CA LYS A 257 -7.32 11.01 -35.65
C LYS A 257 -7.46 9.90 -36.69
N THR A 258 -8.06 8.78 -36.28
CA THR A 258 -8.98 7.97 -37.09
C THR A 258 -9.93 7.27 -36.11
#